data_AF-A0A3D4UT50-F1
#
_entry.id   AF-A0A3D4UT50-F1
#
_cell.length_a   1.000
_cell.length_b   1.000
_cell.length_c   1.000
_cell.angle_alpha   90.00
_cell.angle_beta   90.00
_cell.angle_gamma   90.00
#
_symmetry.space_group_name_H-M   'P 1'
#
loop_
_entity.id
_entity.type
_entity.pdbx_description
1 polymer ?
#
loop_
_entity_poly.entity_id
_entity_poly.type
_entity_poly.pdbx_seq_one_letter_code
_entity_poly.pdbx_strand_id
1 'polypeptide(L)'
;MSNITGKKKTTKRRTGRRRKKSNRKLYFGPTTDQAINDFQATDCLEKKADLYQKIIQPSFDKLVENLIFIHGFAKNHHSYEVLKCDCVSFLYETLQKFDTSRGTKAFSYFNVVAKNWLIIQSKKKTKN
;
A
#
# COMPACT_ATOMS: atom_id res chain seq x y z
N MET A 1 22.06 27.05 -39.28
CA MET A 1 20.96 26.84 -38.31
C MET A 1 21.24 25.56 -37.55
N SER A 2 21.82 25.71 -36.37
CA SER A 2 22.16 24.62 -35.44
C SER A 2 20.88 24.10 -34.77
N ASN A 3 20.72 22.80 -34.58
CA ASN A 3 19.87 22.29 -33.50
C ASN A 3 20.47 21.02 -32.88
N ILE A 4 20.87 21.20 -31.63
CA ILE A 4 21.46 20.23 -30.71
C ILE A 4 20.30 19.51 -30.01
N THR A 5 20.11 18.22 -30.25
CA THR A 5 19.17 17.39 -29.47
C THR A 5 19.90 16.72 -28.30
N GLY A 6 19.75 17.29 -27.12
CA GLY A 6 20.31 16.78 -25.87
C GLY A 6 19.70 15.45 -25.44
N LYS A 7 20.57 14.45 -25.20
CA LYS A 7 20.22 13.17 -24.56
C LYS A 7 19.83 13.41 -23.09
N LYS A 8 18.59 13.06 -22.73
CA LYS A 8 18.09 13.06 -21.34
C LYS A 8 18.90 12.06 -20.49
N LYS A 9 19.58 12.57 -19.46
CA LYS A 9 20.35 11.79 -18.48
C LYS A 9 19.39 11.00 -17.56
N THR A 10 19.43 9.67 -17.62
CA THR A 10 18.77 8.79 -16.64
C THR A 10 19.58 8.78 -15.35
N THR A 11 19.07 9.40 -14.29
CA THR A 11 19.69 9.38 -12.96
C THR A 11 19.58 7.97 -12.36
N LYS A 12 20.68 7.21 -12.42
CA LYS A 12 20.81 5.87 -11.83
C LYS A 12 20.68 6.00 -10.30
N ARG A 13 19.52 5.61 -9.74
CA ARG A 13 19.30 5.59 -8.29
C ARG A 13 20.30 4.65 -7.63
N ARG A 14 21.04 5.18 -6.64
CA ARG A 14 22.04 4.45 -5.83
C ARG A 14 21.41 3.17 -5.27
N THR A 15 21.93 2.02 -5.69
CA THR A 15 21.54 0.71 -5.16
C THR A 15 22.01 0.60 -3.71
N GLY A 16 21.06 0.77 -2.77
CA GLY A 16 21.31 0.54 -1.36
C GLY A 16 21.83 -0.88 -1.11
N ARG A 17 22.78 -1.00 -0.17
CA ARG A 17 23.42 -2.23 0.31
C ARG A 17 22.36 -3.33 0.49
N ARG A 18 22.48 -4.47 -0.23
CA ARG A 18 21.58 -5.63 -0.07
C ARG A 18 21.69 -6.13 1.38
N ARG A 19 20.75 -5.72 2.23
CA ARG A 19 20.60 -6.29 3.57
C ARG A 19 20.29 -7.78 3.43
N LYS A 20 20.98 -8.60 4.22
CA LYS A 20 20.76 -10.06 4.30
C LYS A 20 19.26 -10.31 4.46
N LYS A 21 18.67 -11.14 3.57
CA LYS A 21 17.23 -11.49 3.63
C LYS A 21 16.96 -12.08 5.01
N SER A 22 16.33 -11.29 5.88
CA SER A 22 15.86 -11.77 7.16
C SER A 22 14.69 -12.70 6.89
N ASN A 23 14.70 -13.90 7.49
CA ASN A 23 13.67 -14.93 7.30
C ASN A 23 12.33 -14.59 7.98
N ARG A 24 12.02 -13.29 8.13
CA ARG A 24 10.81 -12.81 8.80
C ARG A 24 9.63 -12.98 7.85
N LYS A 25 8.55 -13.58 8.36
CA LYS A 25 7.26 -13.61 7.69
C LYS A 25 6.81 -12.17 7.43
N LEU A 26 6.74 -11.80 6.15
CA LEU A 26 6.26 -10.48 5.73
C LEU A 26 4.74 -10.46 5.88
N TYR A 27 4.20 -9.41 6.50
CA TYR A 27 2.74 -9.21 6.58
C TYR A 27 2.12 -8.86 5.23
N PHE A 28 2.92 -8.27 4.34
CA PHE A 28 2.58 -7.99 2.95
C PHE A 28 3.72 -8.51 2.09
N GLY A 29 3.48 -9.62 1.40
CA GLY A 29 4.52 -10.36 0.68
C GLY A 29 4.06 -10.80 -0.72
N PRO A 30 4.83 -11.70 -1.35
CA PRO A 30 4.49 -12.26 -2.67
C PRO A 30 3.10 -12.91 -2.70
N THR A 31 2.68 -13.52 -1.60
CA THR A 31 1.35 -14.15 -1.45
C THR A 31 0.23 -13.12 -1.57
N THR A 32 0.37 -11.97 -0.93
CA THR A 32 -0.59 -10.87 -0.99
C THR A 32 -0.59 -10.22 -2.37
N ASP A 33 0.59 -10.04 -2.97
CA ASP A 33 0.73 -9.48 -4.32
C ASP A 33 0.01 -10.36 -5.36
N GLN A 34 0.21 -11.69 -5.28
CA GLN A 34 -0.51 -12.64 -6.12
C GLN A 34 -2.02 -12.63 -5.86
N ALA A 35 -2.45 -12.64 -4.60
CA ALA A 35 -3.88 -12.57 -4.27
C ALA A 35 -4.55 -11.31 -4.81
N ILE A 36 -3.85 -10.17 -4.84
CA ILE A 36 -4.34 -8.93 -5.45
C ILE A 36 -4.44 -9.07 -6.97
N ASN A 37 -3.47 -9.71 -7.62
CA ASN A 37 -3.55 -9.99 -9.06
C ASN A 37 -4.73 -10.90 -9.39
N ASP A 38 -4.91 -11.98 -8.62
CA ASP A 38 -6.01 -12.93 -8.79
C ASP A 38 -7.37 -12.25 -8.52
N PHE A 39 -7.42 -11.34 -7.53
CA PHE A 39 -8.60 -10.54 -7.23
C PHE A 39 -8.99 -9.65 -8.42
N GLN A 40 -8.03 -9.06 -9.14
CA GLN A 40 -8.32 -8.27 -10.35
C GLN A 40 -8.69 -9.15 -11.55
N ALA A 41 -8.09 -10.33 -11.67
CA ALA A 41 -8.26 -11.20 -12.83
C ALA A 41 -9.58 -12.00 -12.81
N THR A 42 -10.24 -12.13 -11.66
CA THR A 42 -11.47 -12.91 -11.54
C THR A 42 -12.72 -12.04 -11.55
N ASP A 43 -13.77 -12.49 -12.25
CA ASP A 43 -15.10 -11.85 -12.23
C ASP A 43 -16.03 -12.47 -11.17
N CYS A 44 -15.64 -13.59 -10.57
CA CYS A 44 -16.44 -14.28 -9.57
C CYS A 44 -16.40 -13.55 -8.22
N LEU A 45 -17.55 -13.06 -7.76
CA LEU A 45 -17.67 -12.31 -6.51
C LEU A 45 -17.30 -13.16 -5.29
N GLU A 46 -17.67 -14.43 -5.27
CA GLU A 46 -17.32 -15.34 -4.17
C GLU A 46 -15.79 -15.51 -4.05
N LYS A 47 -15.10 -15.73 -5.19
CA LYS A 47 -13.64 -15.82 -5.21
C LYS A 47 -12.98 -14.51 -4.78
N LYS A 48 -13.52 -13.35 -5.19
CA LYS A 48 -13.05 -12.04 -4.73
C LYS A 48 -13.18 -11.89 -3.22
N ALA A 49 -14.35 -12.24 -2.66
CA ALA A 49 -14.59 -12.18 -1.23
C ALA A 49 -13.62 -13.08 -0.46
N ASP A 50 -13.41 -14.30 -0.94
CA ASP A 50 -12.50 -15.28 -0.34
C ASP A 50 -11.04 -14.80 -0.35
N LEU A 51 -10.54 -14.32 -1.50
CA LEU A 51 -9.20 -13.77 -1.63
C LEU A 51 -9.00 -12.56 -0.69
N TYR A 52 -10.01 -11.69 -0.64
CA TYR A 52 -9.96 -10.51 0.21
C TYR A 52 -9.92 -10.90 1.69
N GLN A 53 -10.89 -11.67 2.18
CA GLN A 53 -11.04 -11.98 3.59
C GLN A 53 -9.88 -12.84 4.13
N LYS A 54 -9.40 -13.82 3.35
CA LYS A 54 -8.38 -14.77 3.81
C LYS A 54 -6.96 -14.23 3.71
N ILE A 55 -6.67 -13.37 2.72
CA ILE A 55 -5.29 -12.98 2.40
C ILE A 55 -5.11 -11.46 2.42
N ILE A 56 -5.92 -10.71 1.66
CA ILE A 56 -5.65 -9.28 1.42
C ILE A 56 -5.98 -8.44 2.65
N GLN A 57 -7.14 -8.65 3.26
CA GLN A 57 -7.59 -7.90 4.43
C GLN A 57 -6.61 -8.05 5.61
N PRO A 58 -6.20 -9.27 6.04
CA PRO A 58 -5.20 -9.41 7.10
C PRO A 58 -3.87 -8.71 6.79
N SER A 59 -3.44 -8.72 5.52
CA SER A 59 -2.25 -8.01 5.07
C SER A 59 -2.41 -6.49 5.12
N PHE A 60 -3.57 -5.96 4.73
CA PHE A 60 -3.89 -4.53 4.82
C PHE A 60 -3.98 -4.07 6.28
N ASP A 61 -4.65 -4.84 7.14
CA ASP A 61 -4.74 -4.57 8.58
C ASP A 61 -3.35 -4.41 9.20
N LYS A 62 -2.45 -5.36 8.96
CA LYS A 62 -1.07 -5.30 9.47
C LYS A 62 -0.24 -4.18 8.85
N LEU A 63 -0.43 -3.87 7.56
CA LEU A 63 0.21 -2.74 6.91
C LEU A 63 -0.18 -1.42 7.58
N VAL A 64 -1.47 -1.19 7.73
CA VAL A 64 -2.02 0.05 8.31
C VAL A 64 -1.66 0.17 9.78
N GLU A 65 -1.80 -0.91 10.56
CA GLU A 65 -1.38 -0.97 11.96
C GLU A 65 0.09 -0.54 12.12
N ASN A 66 0.98 -1.14 11.31
CA ASN A 66 2.40 -0.81 11.33
C ASN A 66 2.68 0.65 10.95
N LEU A 67 1.97 1.21 9.96
CA LEU A 67 2.09 2.62 9.59
C LEU A 67 1.62 3.56 10.69
N ILE A 68 0.49 3.24 11.35
CA ILE A 68 -0.06 4.01 12.47
C ILE A 68 0.95 4.07 13.62
N PHE A 69 1.56 2.94 13.99
CA PHE A 69 2.50 2.90 15.10
C PHE A 69 3.86 3.54 14.77
N ILE A 70 4.46 3.22 13.62
CA ILE A 70 5.78 3.76 13.25
C ILE A 70 5.74 5.28 13.07
N HIS A 71 4.64 5.81 12.52
CA HIS A 71 4.48 7.25 12.32
C HIS A 71 3.83 7.98 13.51
N GLY A 72 3.48 7.26 14.58
CA GLY A 72 2.93 7.84 15.80
C GLY A 72 1.51 8.41 15.65
N PHE A 73 0.77 8.03 14.62
CA PHE A 73 -0.61 8.48 14.41
C PHE A 73 -1.55 8.05 15.54
N ALA A 74 -1.22 6.96 16.26
CA ALA A 74 -1.98 6.50 17.41
C ALA A 74 -2.10 7.56 18.53
N LYS A 75 -1.09 8.43 18.72
CA LYS A 75 -1.09 9.43 19.80
C LYS A 75 -2.09 10.56 19.57
N ASN A 76 -2.43 10.83 18.32
CA ASN A 76 -3.30 11.94 17.93
C ASN A 76 -4.77 11.52 17.73
N HIS A 77 -5.10 10.24 17.97
CA HIS A 77 -6.42 9.69 17.69
C HIS A 77 -7.02 9.01 18.94
N HIS A 78 -8.29 9.32 19.22
CA HIS A 78 -9.04 8.78 20.37
C HIS A 78 -9.14 7.24 20.37
N SER A 79 -9.20 6.63 19.18
CA SER A 79 -9.08 5.18 18.99
C SER A 79 -8.31 4.89 17.71
N TYR A 80 -7.16 4.22 17.84
CA TYR A 80 -6.37 3.79 16.69
C TYR A 80 -7.08 2.73 15.87
N GLU A 81 -7.97 1.94 16.49
CA GLU A 81 -8.74 0.88 15.86
C GLU A 81 -9.69 1.46 14.81
N VAL A 82 -10.41 2.54 15.17
CA VAL A 82 -11.29 3.26 14.24
C VAL A 82 -10.49 3.80 13.05
N LEU A 83 -9.36 4.45 13.32
CA LEU A 83 -8.48 4.97 12.25
C LEU A 83 -7.98 3.86 11.32
N LYS A 84 -7.64 2.70 11.90
CA LYS A 84 -7.20 1.54 11.15
C LYS A 84 -8.32 1.00 10.27
N CYS A 85 -9.51 0.77 10.85
CA CYS A 85 -10.68 0.28 10.12
C CYS A 85 -11.06 1.21 8.96
N ASP A 86 -11.12 2.52 9.19
CA ASP A 86 -11.40 3.52 8.15
C ASP A 86 -10.38 3.45 7.00
N CYS A 87 -9.09 3.35 7.35
CA CYS A 87 -8.04 3.26 6.35
C CYS A 87 -8.13 1.96 5.55
N VAL A 88 -8.37 0.81 6.21
CA VAL A 88 -8.51 -0.49 5.53
C VAL A 88 -9.71 -0.51 4.58
N SER A 89 -10.84 0.06 4.98
CA SER A 89 -12.01 0.26 4.10
C SER A 89 -11.67 1.10 2.88
N PHE A 90 -10.94 2.21 3.06
CA PHE A 90 -10.46 3.02 1.95
C PHE A 90 -9.50 2.26 1.02
N LEU A 91 -8.63 1.40 1.57
CA LEU A 91 -7.75 0.56 0.76
C LEU A 91 -8.54 -0.49 -0.03
N TYR A 92 -9.66 -1.01 0.49
CA TYR A 92 -10.55 -1.89 -0.26
C TYR A 92 -11.20 -1.20 -1.46
N GLU A 93 -11.70 0.02 -1.30
CA GLU A 93 -12.23 0.81 -2.42
C GLU A 93 -11.15 1.10 -3.46
N THR A 94 -9.93 1.39 -3.00
CA THR A 94 -8.79 1.63 -3.89
C THR A 94 -8.35 0.35 -4.58
N LEU A 95 -8.45 -0.80 -3.91
CA LEU A 95 -8.15 -2.11 -4.48
C LEU A 95 -9.02 -2.36 -5.71
N GLN A 96 -10.32 -2.05 -5.67
CA GLN A 96 -11.19 -2.22 -6.84
C GLN A 96 -10.75 -1.39 -8.06
N LYS A 97 -10.00 -0.30 -7.84
CA LYS A 97 -9.50 0.60 -8.89
C LYS A 97 -8.04 0.29 -9.28
N PHE A 98 -7.43 -0.71 -8.67
CA PHE A 98 -6.02 -1.03 -8.87
C PHE A 98 -5.81 -1.77 -10.19
N ASP A 99 -4.93 -1.23 -11.03
CA ASP A 99 -4.57 -1.81 -12.32
C ASP A 99 -3.20 -2.51 -12.24
N THR A 100 -3.23 -3.83 -12.40
CA THR A 100 -2.05 -4.72 -12.33
C THR A 100 -1.15 -4.60 -13.55
N SER A 101 -1.66 -4.09 -14.69
CA SER A 101 -0.89 -3.94 -15.93
C SER A 101 0.19 -2.86 -15.83
N ARG A 102 0.07 -1.92 -14.88
CA ARG A 102 0.99 -0.78 -14.72
C ARG A 102 2.38 -1.16 -14.18
N GLY A 103 2.65 -2.45 -13.94
CA GLY A 103 3.94 -2.97 -13.50
C GLY A 103 4.39 -2.50 -12.12
N THR A 104 3.50 -1.85 -11.36
CA THR A 104 3.79 -1.38 -10.01
C THR A 104 3.41 -2.46 -9.01
N LYS A 105 4.35 -2.87 -8.17
CA LYS A 105 4.08 -3.85 -7.10
C LYS A 105 3.00 -3.33 -6.16
N ALA A 106 2.04 -4.18 -5.80
CA ALA A 106 0.90 -3.77 -4.98
C ALA A 106 1.36 -3.19 -3.64
N PHE A 107 2.36 -3.82 -3.00
CA PHE A 107 2.94 -3.30 -1.75
C PHE A 107 3.40 -1.84 -1.87
N SER A 108 4.14 -1.49 -2.92
CA SER A 108 4.67 -0.13 -3.10
C SER A 108 3.55 0.89 -3.32
N TYR A 109 2.53 0.51 -4.07
CA TYR A 109 1.36 1.36 -4.30
C TYR A 109 0.56 1.58 -3.02
N PHE A 110 0.08 0.52 -2.38
CA PHE A 110 -0.79 0.62 -1.20
C PHE A 110 -0.08 1.23 0.00
N ASN A 111 1.24 1.03 0.15
CA ASN A 111 2.01 1.68 1.22
C ASN A 111 2.02 3.22 1.07
N VAL A 112 2.17 3.74 -0.16
CA VAL A 112 2.13 5.19 -0.42
C VAL A 112 0.71 5.72 -0.23
N VAL A 113 -0.29 5.02 -0.76
CA VAL A 113 -1.70 5.40 -0.65
C VAL A 113 -2.16 5.46 0.82
N ALA A 114 -1.92 4.39 1.58
CA ALA A 114 -2.29 4.31 3.00
C ALA A 114 -1.64 5.43 3.82
N LYS A 115 -0.33 5.64 3.63
CA LYS A 115 0.39 6.70 4.34
C LYS A 115 -0.16 8.09 4.02
N ASN A 116 -0.42 8.38 2.75
CA ASN A 116 -0.99 9.67 2.34
C ASN A 116 -2.37 9.90 2.95
N TRP A 117 -3.21 8.86 2.96
CA TRP A 117 -4.52 8.92 3.59
C TRP A 117 -4.42 9.21 5.10
N LEU A 118 -3.54 8.50 5.82
CA LEU A 118 -3.31 8.71 7.26
C LEU A 118 -2.82 10.14 7.58
N ILE A 119 -1.92 10.69 6.76
CA ILE A 119 -1.45 12.08 6.92
C ILE A 119 -2.60 13.08 6.77
N ILE A 120 -3.43 12.92 5.73
CA ILE A 120 -4.58 13.79 5.49
C ILE A 120 -5.56 13.70 6.66
N GLN A 121 -5.86 12.48 7.11
CA GLN A 121 -6.83 12.25 8.16
C GLN A 121 -6.37 12.81 9.52
N SER A 122 -5.07 12.69 9.82
CA SER A 122 -4.50 13.29 11.04
C SER A 122 -4.57 14.83 11.01
N LYS A 123 -4.33 15.47 9.86
CA LYS A 123 -4.41 16.94 9.72
C LYS A 123 -5.84 17.48 9.85
N LYS A 124 -6.85 16.76 9.35
CA LYS A 124 -8.26 17.16 9.48
C LYS A 124 -8.70 17.25 10.94
N LYS A 125 -8.23 16.33 11.79
CA LYS A 125 -8.59 16.31 13.21
C LYS A 125 -7.92 17.40 14.05
N THR A 126 -6.74 17.87 13.69
CA THR A 126 -6.05 18.95 14.43
C THR A 126 -6.67 20.33 14.19
N LYS A 127 -7.53 20.48 13.16
CA LYS A 127 -8.11 21.76 12.76
C LYS A 127 -9.50 22.04 13.38
N ASN A 128 -10.00 21.10 14.19
CA ASN A 128 -11.21 21.25 15.02
C ASN A 128 -10.79 21.30 16.49
#